data_AF-A0A956TXD8-F1
#
_entry.id   AF-A0A956TXD8-F1
#
_cell.length_a   1.000
_cell.length_b   1.000
_cell.length_c   1.000
_cell.angle_alpha   90.00
_cell.angle_beta   90.00
_cell.angle_gamma   90.00
#
_symmetry.space_group_name_H-M   'P 1'
#
loop_
_entity.id
_entity.type
_entity.pdbx_description
1 polymer ?
#
loop_
_entity_poly.entity_id
_entity_poly.type
_entity_poly.pdbx_seq_one_letter_code
_entity_poly.pdbx_strand_id
1 'polypeptide(L)'
;KVKTVFAVFLMQHNISVAVQCFLSGFVFGVPTVLMLVETGMMLGSLPALFFPTDVVALGAWLLPHGVPEVGAILLAGGGGLRIAYTMLNPGSVAEGAQDAGHLKPGAAIGLGTALQTVMRQLSGTVVVVAAMLVWAGFVESFVRQSTASDSVRYFLAIVSVVPIVALFTWGAVADDRLKRQQCERLT
;
A
#
# COMPACT_ATOMS: atom_id res chain seq x y z
N LYS A 1 13.39 26.40 8.58
CA LYS A 1 14.01 25.36 9.45
C LYS A 1 12.95 24.49 10.15
N VAL A 2 11.96 25.05 10.88
CA VAL A 2 10.92 24.26 11.58
C VAL A 2 9.98 23.50 10.63
N LYS A 3 9.55 24.10 9.50
CA LYS A 3 8.62 23.47 8.54
C LYS A 3 9.15 22.16 7.95
N THR A 4 10.44 22.10 7.61
CA THR A 4 11.10 20.92 7.04
C THR A 4 11.23 19.79 8.07
N VAL A 5 11.56 20.11 9.33
CA VAL A 5 11.65 19.11 10.41
C VAL A 5 10.29 18.44 10.65
N PHE A 6 9.21 19.23 10.64
CA PHE A 6 7.86 18.69 10.83
C PHE A 6 7.40 17.82 9.64
N ALA A 7 7.72 18.20 8.40
CA ALA A 7 7.43 17.38 7.22
C ALA A 7 8.16 16.03 7.25
N VAL A 8 9.45 16.02 7.62
CA VAL A 8 10.23 14.78 7.76
C VAL A 8 9.64 13.90 8.87
N PHE A 9 9.23 14.48 10.00
CA PHE A 9 8.59 13.74 11.08
C PHE A 9 7.29 13.05 10.62
N LEU A 10 6.41 13.76 9.90
CA LEU A 10 5.17 13.18 9.38
C LEU A 10 5.45 12.04 8.37
N MET A 11 6.41 12.25 7.48
CA MET A 11 6.82 11.22 6.52
C MET A 11 7.35 9.97 7.24
N GLN A 12 8.22 10.13 8.24
CA GLN A 12 8.73 9.01 9.05
C GLN A 12 7.61 8.29 9.79
N HIS A 13 6.64 9.03 10.32
CA HIS A 13 5.47 8.48 10.97
C HIS A 13 4.64 7.61 10.00
N ASN A 14 4.31 8.12 8.81
CA ASN A 14 3.54 7.38 7.81
C ASN A 14 4.28 6.13 7.30
N ILE A 15 5.60 6.22 7.11
CA ILE A 15 6.44 5.05 6.79
C ILE A 15 6.38 4.03 7.93
N SER A 16 6.48 4.46 9.18
CA SER A 16 6.37 3.58 10.35
C SER A 16 5.03 2.86 10.38
N VAL A 17 3.92 3.59 10.19
CA VAL A 17 2.57 3.01 10.17
C VAL A 17 2.44 1.96 9.06
N ALA A 18 2.92 2.26 7.83
CA ALA A 18 2.89 1.30 6.73
C ALA A 18 3.69 0.02 7.05
N VAL A 19 4.91 0.17 7.58
CA VAL A 19 5.76 -0.97 7.96
C VAL A 19 5.11 -1.78 9.09
N GLN A 20 4.57 -1.11 10.11
CA GLN A 20 3.88 -1.76 11.22
C GLN A 20 2.62 -2.49 10.76
N CYS A 21 1.81 -1.91 9.87
CA CYS A 21 0.66 -2.58 9.26
C CYS A 21 1.07 -3.90 8.58
N PHE A 22 2.15 -3.89 7.79
CA PHE A 22 2.64 -5.08 7.11
C PHE A 22 3.19 -6.14 8.08
N LEU A 23 4.09 -5.74 8.99
CA LEU A 23 4.76 -6.66 9.91
C LEU A 23 3.84 -7.22 11.00
N SER A 24 2.85 -6.45 11.45
CA SER A 24 1.87 -6.94 12.43
C SER A 24 0.94 -8.04 11.87
N GLY A 25 0.99 -8.32 10.56
CA GLY A 25 0.41 -9.50 9.94
C GLY A 25 0.91 -10.81 10.58
N PHE A 26 2.15 -10.84 11.05
CA PHE A 26 2.72 -11.99 11.78
C PHE A 26 2.07 -12.22 13.16
N VAL A 27 1.30 -11.27 13.68
CA VAL A 27 0.53 -11.39 14.93
C VAL A 27 -0.95 -11.60 14.59
N PHE A 28 -1.21 -12.51 13.64
CA PHE A 28 -2.54 -12.86 13.15
C PHE A 28 -3.35 -11.69 12.57
N GLY A 29 -2.70 -10.58 12.22
CA GLY A 29 -3.32 -9.43 11.54
C GLY A 29 -4.24 -8.58 12.42
N VAL A 30 -4.42 -8.91 13.72
CA VAL A 30 -5.24 -8.10 14.62
C VAL A 30 -4.72 -6.66 14.73
N PRO A 31 -3.42 -6.41 14.96
CA PRO A 31 -2.94 -5.03 15.00
C PRO A 31 -3.02 -4.35 13.63
N THR A 32 -2.83 -5.10 12.54
CA THR A 32 -3.02 -4.57 11.17
C THR A 32 -4.42 -4.01 10.98
N VAL A 33 -5.46 -4.75 11.38
CA VAL A 33 -6.85 -4.29 11.28
C VAL A 33 -7.06 -3.02 12.09
N LEU A 34 -6.59 -2.99 13.35
CA LEU A 34 -6.75 -1.83 14.22
C LEU A 34 -6.10 -0.57 13.62
N MET A 35 -4.89 -0.68 13.08
CA MET A 35 -4.18 0.43 12.43
C MET A 35 -4.87 0.90 11.15
N LEU A 36 -5.45 -0.01 10.36
CA LEU A 36 -6.23 0.35 9.18
C LEU A 36 -7.53 1.09 9.57
N VAL A 37 -8.20 0.64 10.63
CA VAL A 37 -9.38 1.32 11.17
C VAL A 37 -9.02 2.70 11.68
N GLU A 38 -7.92 2.84 12.44
CA GLU A 38 -7.42 4.14 12.91
C GLU A 38 -7.10 5.09 11.75
N THR A 39 -6.43 4.59 10.71
CA THR A 39 -6.14 5.37 9.49
C THR A 39 -7.43 5.86 8.83
N GLY A 40 -8.44 4.99 8.71
CA GLY A 40 -9.75 5.34 8.16
C GLY A 40 -10.52 6.36 9.02
N MET A 41 -10.49 6.21 10.35
CA MET A 41 -11.11 7.16 11.28
C MET A 41 -10.45 8.54 11.21
N MET A 42 -9.11 8.59 11.09
CA MET A 42 -8.38 9.84 10.92
C MET A 42 -8.78 10.55 9.60
N LEU A 43 -8.88 9.79 8.51
CA LEU A 43 -9.35 10.31 7.22
C LEU A 43 -10.79 10.84 7.24
N GLY A 44 -11.67 10.26 8.06
CA GLY A 44 -13.04 10.75 8.21
C GLY A 44 -13.15 11.96 9.14
N SER A 45 -12.39 11.95 10.24
CA SER A 45 -12.46 12.98 11.28
C SER A 45 -11.83 14.30 10.87
N LEU A 46 -10.72 14.29 10.12
CA LEU A 46 -10.07 15.52 9.66
C LEU A 46 -10.98 16.39 8.76
N PRO A 47 -11.56 15.88 7.66
CA PRO A 47 -12.50 16.67 6.85
C PRO A 47 -13.74 17.11 7.63
N ALA A 48 -14.25 16.28 8.54
CA ALA A 48 -15.40 16.65 9.36
C ALA A 48 -15.10 17.87 10.26
N LEU A 49 -13.88 17.97 10.79
CA LEU A 49 -13.44 19.11 11.59
C LEU A 49 -13.27 20.39 10.76
N PHE A 50 -12.85 20.28 9.50
CA PHE A 50 -12.64 21.42 8.60
C PHE A 50 -13.84 21.76 7.71
N PHE A 51 -14.89 20.95 7.74
CA PHE A 51 -16.14 21.19 7.02
C PHE A 51 -16.73 22.59 7.27
N PRO A 52 -16.79 23.12 8.51
CA PRO A 52 -17.32 24.46 8.75
C PRO A 52 -16.36 25.61 8.41
N THR A 53 -15.08 25.34 8.14
CA THR A 53 -14.06 26.38 7.91
C THR A 53 -13.68 26.46 6.44
N ASP A 54 -12.89 25.50 5.96
CA ASP A 54 -12.45 25.42 4.57
C ASP A 54 -11.94 24.02 4.23
N VAL A 55 -12.87 23.12 3.92
CA VAL A 55 -12.55 21.75 3.49
C VAL A 55 -11.85 21.72 2.13
N VAL A 56 -12.03 22.74 1.29
CA VAL A 56 -11.40 22.82 -0.03
C VAL A 56 -9.92 23.08 0.13
N ALA A 57 -9.53 24.03 0.98
CA ALA A 57 -8.14 24.30 1.32
C ALA A 57 -7.50 23.09 2.03
N LEU A 58 -8.23 22.40 2.92
CA LEU A 58 -7.75 21.16 3.53
C LEU A 58 -7.42 20.12 2.46
N GLY A 59 -8.33 19.86 1.52
CA GLY A 59 -8.10 18.88 0.46
C GLY A 59 -6.94 19.26 -0.45
N ALA A 60 -6.81 20.54 -0.81
CA ALA A 60 -5.69 21.05 -1.59
C ALA A 60 -4.35 20.85 -0.87
N TRP A 61 -4.35 20.96 0.46
CA TRP A 61 -3.18 20.75 1.29
C TRP A 61 -2.85 19.26 1.49
N LEU A 62 -3.87 18.43 1.75
CA LEU A 62 -3.74 17.03 2.16
C LEU A 62 -3.57 16.06 0.99
N LEU A 63 -4.41 16.16 -0.04
CA LEU A 63 -4.52 15.12 -1.09
C LEU A 63 -3.23 14.88 -1.91
N PRO A 64 -2.40 15.88 -2.25
CA PRO A 64 -1.24 15.66 -3.10
C PRO A 64 -0.30 14.56 -2.60
N HIS A 65 -0.07 14.52 -1.28
CA HIS A 65 0.77 13.52 -0.59
C HIS A 65 -0.07 12.48 0.16
N GLY A 66 -1.24 12.84 0.69
CA GLY A 66 -2.07 11.94 1.47
C GLY A 66 -2.60 10.75 0.66
N VAL A 67 -2.90 10.93 -0.63
CA VAL A 67 -3.34 9.83 -1.50
C VAL A 67 -2.27 8.73 -1.63
N PRO A 68 -1.01 9.03 -2.01
CA PRO A 68 0.04 8.00 -2.04
C PRO A 68 0.36 7.42 -0.66
N GLU A 69 0.33 8.21 0.43
CA GLU A 69 0.61 7.70 1.78
C GLU A 69 -0.44 6.71 2.27
N VAL A 70 -1.72 7.11 2.21
CA VAL A 70 -2.83 6.23 2.62
C VAL A 70 -2.89 5.02 1.71
N GLY A 71 -2.72 5.19 0.39
CA GLY A 71 -2.67 4.07 -0.54
C GLY A 71 -1.57 3.07 -0.18
N ALA A 72 -0.39 3.56 0.22
CA ALA A 72 0.71 2.71 0.67
C ALA A 72 0.38 1.98 1.98
N ILE A 73 -0.25 2.65 2.95
CA ILE A 73 -0.71 2.03 4.21
C ILE A 73 -1.76 0.94 3.94
N LEU A 74 -2.73 1.19 3.07
CA LEU A 74 -3.76 0.22 2.69
C LEU A 74 -3.15 -1.01 2.01
N LEU A 75 -2.22 -0.82 1.08
CA LEU A 75 -1.49 -1.91 0.42
C LEU A 75 -0.64 -2.72 1.40
N ALA A 76 0.11 -2.04 2.27
CA ALA A 76 0.92 -2.67 3.29
C ALA A 76 0.05 -3.46 4.28
N GLY A 77 -1.09 -2.90 4.69
CA GLY A 77 -2.07 -3.60 5.52
C GLY A 77 -2.70 -4.80 4.82
N GLY A 78 -3.06 -4.70 3.55
CA GLY A 78 -3.52 -5.84 2.75
C GLY A 78 -2.48 -6.96 2.68
N GLY A 79 -1.20 -6.60 2.51
CA GLY A 79 -0.08 -7.54 2.61
C GLY A 79 0.04 -8.21 3.98
N GLY A 80 -0.08 -7.43 5.07
CA GLY A 80 -0.10 -7.94 6.44
C GLY A 80 -1.26 -8.92 6.69
N LEU A 81 -2.47 -8.60 6.23
CA LEU A 81 -3.62 -9.49 6.33
C LEU A 81 -3.45 -10.77 5.50
N ARG A 82 -2.77 -10.69 4.36
CA ARG A 82 -2.43 -11.87 3.54
C ARG A 82 -1.42 -12.79 4.25
N ILE A 83 -0.45 -12.23 4.98
CA ILE A 83 0.44 -12.99 5.87
C ILE A 83 -0.37 -13.67 6.98
N ALA A 84 -1.23 -12.91 7.68
CA ALA A 84 -2.07 -13.42 8.75
C ALA A 84 -2.96 -14.58 8.28
N TYR A 85 -3.62 -14.42 7.13
CA TYR A 85 -4.44 -15.47 6.52
C TYR A 85 -3.62 -16.72 6.21
N THR A 86 -2.39 -16.57 5.72
CA THR A 86 -1.48 -17.71 5.44
C THR A 86 -1.09 -18.44 6.72
N MET A 87 -0.95 -17.75 7.85
CA MET A 87 -0.69 -18.39 9.14
C MET A 87 -1.86 -19.24 9.63
N LEU A 88 -3.09 -18.76 9.39
CA LEU A 88 -4.32 -19.47 9.78
C LEU A 88 -4.68 -20.59 8.80
N ASN A 89 -4.37 -20.42 7.51
CA ASN A 89 -4.66 -21.38 6.46
C ASN A 89 -3.48 -21.55 5.47
N PRO A 90 -2.41 -22.28 5.87
CA PRO A 90 -1.24 -22.48 5.03
C PRO A 90 -1.55 -23.22 3.71
N GLY A 91 -2.54 -24.12 3.72
CA GLY A 91 -2.95 -24.91 2.56
C GLY A 91 -3.43 -24.08 1.37
N SER A 92 -4.04 -22.92 1.63
CA SER A 92 -4.50 -21.99 0.58
C SER A 92 -3.38 -21.49 -0.35
N VAL A 93 -2.13 -21.45 0.14
CA VAL A 93 -0.97 -21.05 -0.67
C VAL A 93 -0.52 -22.20 -1.56
N ALA A 94 -0.64 -23.45 -1.11
CA ALA A 94 -0.38 -24.61 -1.94
C ALA A 94 -1.41 -24.74 -3.06
N GLU A 95 -2.70 -24.54 -2.77
CA GLU A 95 -3.77 -24.57 -3.78
C GLU A 95 -3.52 -23.54 -4.87
N GLY A 96 -3.28 -22.27 -4.52
CA GLY A 96 -3.00 -21.23 -5.51
C GLY A 96 -1.70 -21.47 -6.30
N ALA A 97 -0.70 -22.11 -5.69
CA ALA A 97 0.54 -22.48 -6.37
C ALA A 97 0.39 -23.76 -7.24
N GLN A 98 -0.54 -24.66 -6.90
CA GLN A 98 -0.94 -25.78 -7.75
C GLN A 98 -1.69 -25.29 -8.99
N ASP A 99 -2.63 -24.37 -8.82
CA ASP A 99 -3.35 -23.73 -9.94
C ASP A 99 -2.39 -22.99 -10.89
N ALA A 100 -1.29 -22.43 -10.35
CA ALA A 100 -0.23 -21.80 -11.13
C ALA A 100 0.80 -22.80 -11.71
N GLY A 101 0.62 -24.11 -11.51
CA GLY A 101 1.51 -25.17 -12.00
C GLY A 101 2.87 -25.25 -11.30
N HIS A 102 3.05 -24.61 -10.15
CA HIS A 102 4.33 -24.59 -9.40
C HIS A 102 4.47 -25.75 -8.42
N LEU A 103 3.38 -26.42 -8.08
CA LEU A 103 3.34 -27.55 -7.14
C LEU A 103 2.51 -28.71 -7.71
N LYS A 104 2.87 -29.95 -7.32
CA LYS A 104 2.07 -31.13 -7.67
C LYS A 104 0.72 -31.09 -6.94
N PRO A 105 -0.38 -31.53 -7.58
CA PRO A 105 -1.68 -31.65 -6.93
C PRO A 105 -1.59 -32.48 -5.65
N GLY A 106 -2.16 -31.97 -4.55
CA GLY A 106 -2.15 -32.63 -3.24
C GLY A 106 -0.84 -32.52 -2.44
N ALA A 107 0.12 -31.69 -2.87
CA ALA A 107 1.32 -31.42 -2.08
C ALA A 107 0.96 -30.63 -0.81
N ALA A 108 1.13 -31.26 0.36
CA ALA A 108 1.04 -30.58 1.65
C ALA A 108 2.27 -29.67 1.83
N ILE A 109 2.05 -28.40 2.16
CA ILE A 109 3.11 -27.46 2.51
C ILE A 109 3.07 -27.13 3.99
N GLY A 110 4.25 -27.09 4.61
CA GLY A 110 4.38 -26.62 5.98
C GLY A 110 4.18 -25.11 6.09
N LEU A 111 3.91 -24.62 7.30
CA LEU A 111 3.74 -23.20 7.58
C LEU A 111 4.95 -22.36 7.12
N GLY A 112 6.18 -22.84 7.34
CA GLY A 112 7.39 -22.14 6.92
C GLY A 112 7.47 -21.94 5.41
N THR A 113 7.17 -22.97 4.63
CA THR A 113 7.13 -22.89 3.15
C THR A 113 5.98 -22.03 2.64
N ALA A 114 4.82 -22.06 3.30
CA ALA A 114 3.68 -21.21 2.96
C ALA A 114 4.02 -19.72 3.19
N LEU A 115 4.62 -19.41 4.34
CA LEU A 115 5.09 -18.06 4.67
C LEU A 115 6.18 -17.59 3.71
N GLN A 116 7.16 -18.43 3.38
CA GLN A 116 8.18 -18.06 2.39
C GLN A 116 7.56 -17.74 1.02
N THR A 117 6.57 -18.54 0.60
CA THR A 117 5.89 -18.36 -0.69
C THR A 117 5.08 -17.06 -0.70
N VAL A 118 4.29 -16.80 0.36
CA VAL A 118 3.49 -15.56 0.42
C VAL A 118 4.40 -14.33 0.51
N MET A 119 5.51 -14.40 1.24
CA MET A 119 6.48 -13.30 1.30
C MET A 119 7.10 -13.03 -0.07
N ARG A 120 7.38 -14.08 -0.86
CA ARG A 120 7.84 -13.92 -2.24
C ARG A 120 6.78 -13.24 -3.12
N GLN A 121 5.52 -13.64 -2.99
CA GLN A 121 4.40 -13.02 -3.73
C GLN A 121 4.22 -11.54 -3.35
N LEU A 122 4.39 -11.21 -2.07
CA LEU A 122 4.25 -9.85 -1.55
C LEU A 122 5.46 -8.93 -1.83
N SER A 123 6.59 -9.48 -2.31
CA SER A 123 7.79 -8.68 -2.60
C SER A 123 7.52 -7.52 -3.60
N GLY A 124 6.70 -7.76 -4.63
CA GLY A 124 6.25 -6.73 -5.55
C GLY A 124 5.43 -5.64 -4.87
N THR A 125 4.51 -6.02 -3.96
CA THR A 125 3.72 -5.08 -3.16
C THR A 125 4.62 -4.20 -2.30
N VAL A 126 5.66 -4.75 -1.67
CA VAL A 126 6.61 -3.99 -0.86
C VAL A 126 7.34 -2.94 -1.71
N VAL A 127 7.75 -3.29 -2.93
CA VAL A 127 8.37 -2.35 -3.86
C VAL A 127 7.41 -1.22 -4.26
N VAL A 128 6.15 -1.55 -4.56
CA VAL A 128 5.12 -0.54 -4.89
C VAL A 128 4.86 0.39 -3.70
N VAL A 129 4.68 -0.15 -2.49
CA VAL A 129 4.50 0.61 -1.25
C VAL A 129 5.68 1.57 -1.03
N ALA A 130 6.92 1.09 -1.16
CA ALA A 130 8.11 1.92 -1.01
C ALA A 130 8.16 3.04 -2.04
N ALA A 131 7.85 2.74 -3.31
CA ALA A 131 7.81 3.74 -4.38
C ALA A 131 6.74 4.82 -4.11
N MET A 132 5.56 4.42 -3.63
CA MET A 132 4.48 5.35 -3.25
C MET A 132 4.89 6.27 -2.09
N LEU A 133 5.54 5.74 -1.06
CA LEU A 133 6.00 6.54 0.10
C LEU A 133 7.13 7.49 -0.28
N VAL A 134 8.05 7.08 -1.15
CA VAL A 134 9.10 7.97 -1.70
C VAL A 134 8.46 9.09 -2.52
N TRP A 135 7.49 8.76 -3.37
CA TRP A 135 6.75 9.74 -4.15
C TRP A 135 5.99 10.72 -3.26
N ALA A 136 5.32 10.22 -2.22
CA ALA A 136 4.65 11.05 -1.21
C ALA A 136 5.62 12.03 -0.55
N GLY A 137 6.79 11.55 -0.07
CA GLY A 137 7.81 12.40 0.56
C GLY A 137 8.35 13.48 -0.37
N PHE A 138 8.49 13.16 -1.66
CA PHE A 138 8.82 14.15 -2.68
C PHE A 138 7.72 15.21 -2.80
N VAL A 139 6.47 14.79 -3.04
CA VAL A 139 5.33 15.71 -3.18
C VAL A 139 5.13 16.57 -1.94
N GLU A 140 5.25 16.00 -0.74
CA GLU A 140 5.18 16.67 0.55
C GLU A 140 6.22 17.79 0.67
N SER A 141 7.45 17.53 0.22
CA SER A 141 8.54 18.50 0.32
C SER A 141 8.33 19.73 -0.58
N PHE A 142 7.71 19.57 -1.74
CA PHE A 142 7.48 20.66 -2.71
C PHE A 142 6.09 21.30 -2.59
N VAL A 143 5.03 20.50 -2.61
CA VAL A 143 3.66 20.98 -2.77
C VAL A 143 3.12 21.58 -1.48
N ARG A 144 3.35 20.94 -0.33
CA ARG A 144 2.87 21.43 0.96
C ARG A 144 3.51 22.77 1.35
N GLN A 145 4.76 22.99 0.97
CA GLN A 145 5.49 24.23 1.29
C GLN A 145 5.27 25.33 0.23
N SER A 146 4.66 25.01 -0.90
CA SER A 146 4.41 25.96 -1.99
C SER A 146 3.36 27.00 -1.60
N THR A 147 3.49 28.22 -2.15
CA THR A 147 2.44 29.25 -2.12
C THR A 147 1.49 29.13 -3.32
N ALA A 148 1.41 27.94 -3.94
CA ALA A 148 0.56 27.69 -5.09
C ALA A 148 -0.92 27.78 -4.71
N SER A 149 -1.76 28.17 -5.68
CA SER A 149 -3.21 28.19 -5.50
C SER A 149 -3.77 26.79 -5.32
N ASP A 150 -4.94 26.69 -4.70
CA ASP A 150 -5.60 25.40 -4.43
C ASP A 150 -5.85 24.61 -5.71
N SER A 151 -6.23 25.27 -6.81
CA SER A 151 -6.40 24.64 -8.12
C SER A 151 -5.14 23.94 -8.62
N VAL A 152 -3.97 24.56 -8.44
CA VAL A 152 -2.68 23.95 -8.83
C VAL A 152 -2.37 22.76 -7.94
N ARG A 153 -2.65 22.84 -6.64
CA ARG A 153 -2.41 21.71 -5.72
C ARG A 153 -3.33 20.53 -6.01
N TYR A 154 -4.61 20.77 -6.29
CA TYR A 154 -5.53 19.71 -6.75
C TYR A 154 -5.10 19.10 -8.07
N PHE A 155 -4.62 19.91 -9.02
CA PHE A 155 -4.04 19.39 -10.26
C PHE A 155 -2.84 18.49 -9.97
N LEU A 156 -1.93 18.90 -9.09
CA LEU A 156 -0.79 18.07 -8.67
C LEU A 156 -1.23 16.79 -7.94
N ALA A 157 -2.33 16.82 -7.18
CA ALA A 157 -2.93 15.63 -6.57
C ALA A 157 -3.48 14.66 -7.61
N ILE A 158 -4.15 15.15 -8.66
CA ILE A 158 -4.62 14.30 -9.76
C ILE A 158 -3.43 13.70 -10.51
N VAL A 159 -2.41 14.50 -10.79
CA VAL A 159 -1.18 14.03 -11.44
C VAL A 159 -0.44 13.00 -10.57
N SER A 160 -0.46 13.15 -9.24
CA SER A 160 0.20 12.20 -8.33
C SER A 160 -0.47 10.82 -8.30
N VAL A 161 -1.72 10.70 -8.76
CA VAL A 161 -2.42 9.42 -8.94
C VAL A 161 -1.94 8.66 -10.18
N VAL A 162 -1.46 9.34 -11.22
CA VAL A 162 -1.00 8.72 -12.46
C VAL A 162 0.10 7.66 -12.25
N PRO A 163 1.21 7.94 -11.53
CA PRO A 163 2.23 6.92 -11.28
C PRO A 163 1.69 5.75 -10.45
N ILE A 164 0.74 6.00 -9.54
CA ILE A 164 0.10 4.94 -8.75
C ILE A 164 -0.69 4.01 -9.68
N VAL A 165 -1.56 4.56 -10.51
CA VAL A 165 -2.36 3.78 -11.50
C VAL A 165 -1.45 3.06 -12.50
N ALA A 166 -0.38 3.71 -12.96
CA ALA A 166 0.59 3.09 -13.86
C ALA A 166 1.28 1.88 -13.20
N LEU A 167 1.67 1.98 -11.92
CA LEU A 167 2.26 0.87 -11.17
C LEU A 167 1.26 -0.28 -10.99
N PHE A 168 0.01 0.01 -10.66
CA PHE A 168 -1.04 -1.02 -10.54
C PHE A 168 -1.33 -1.73 -11.85
N THR A 169 -1.50 -0.97 -12.94
CA THR A 169 -1.76 -1.52 -14.27
C THR A 169 -0.58 -2.32 -14.79
N TRP A 170 0.65 -1.84 -14.59
CA TRP A 170 1.86 -2.60 -14.91
C TRP A 170 1.93 -3.92 -14.14
N GLY A 171 1.64 -3.90 -12.83
CA GLY A 171 1.58 -5.11 -12.01
C GLY A 171 0.54 -6.12 -12.50
N ALA A 172 -0.67 -5.66 -12.83
CA ALA A 172 -1.73 -6.53 -13.37
C ALA A 172 -1.35 -7.14 -14.72
N VAL A 173 -0.79 -6.33 -15.63
CA VAL A 173 -0.35 -6.81 -16.96
C VAL A 173 0.83 -7.77 -16.83
N ALA A 174 1.77 -7.53 -15.90
CA ALA A 174 2.89 -8.43 -15.67
C ALA A 174 2.42 -9.80 -15.16
N ASP A 175 1.45 -9.83 -14.24
CA ASP A 175 0.85 -11.07 -13.73
C ASP A 175 0.15 -11.86 -14.85
N ASP A 176 -0.64 -11.19 -15.69
CA ASP A 176 -1.30 -11.82 -16.84
C ASP A 176 -0.31 -12.40 -17.85
N ARG A 177 0.80 -11.69 -18.11
CA ARG A 177 1.87 -12.20 -19.00
C ARG A 177 2.52 -13.45 -18.44
N LEU A 178 2.80 -13.48 -17.13
CA LEU A 178 3.40 -14.64 -16.46
C LEU A 178 2.47 -15.87 -16.54
N LYS A 179 1.17 -15.68 -16.30
CA LYS A 179 0.16 -16.73 -16.42
C LYS A 179 0.09 -17.29 -17.84
N ARG A 180 0.06 -16.42 -18.86
CA ARG A 180 0.05 -16.85 -20.28
C ARG A 180 1.28 -17.66 -20.65
N GLN A 181 2.48 -17.19 -20.26
CA GLN A 181 3.73 -17.90 -20.52
C GLN A 181 3.79 -19.27 -19.83
N GLN A 182 3.10 -19.45 -18.70
CA GLN A 182 3.00 -20.74 -18.03
C GLN A 182 2.08 -21.70 -18.79
N CYS A 183 0.91 -21.23 -19.25
CA CYS A 183 0.02 -22.03 -20.08
C CYS A 183 0.71 -22.50 -21.37
N GLU A 184 1.45 -21.62 -22.05
CA GLU A 184 2.20 -21.95 -23.27
C GLU A 184 3.30 -23.00 -23.05
N ARG A 185 3.89 -23.09 -21.85
CA ARG A 185 4.89 -24.13 -21.53
C ARG A 185 4.28 -25.50 -21.23
N LEU A 186 2.98 -25.56 -20.98
CA LEU A 186 2.26 -26.78 -20.63
C LEU A 186 1.56 -27.43 -21.84
N THR A 187 1.47 -26.72 -22.98
CA THR A 187 0.94 -27.19 -24.27
C THR A 187 2.07 -27.59 -25.21
#